data_AF-A0A927RKL7-F1
#
_entry.id   AF-A0A927RKL7-F1
#
_cell.length_a   1.000
_cell.length_b   1.000
_cell.length_c   1.000
_cell.angle_alpha   90.00
_cell.angle_beta   90.00
_cell.angle_gamma   90.00
#
_symmetry.space_group_name_H-M   'P 1'
#
loop_
_entity.id
_entity.type
_entity.pdbx_description
1 polymer ?
#
loop_
_entity_poly.entity_id
_entity_poly.type
_entity_poly.pdbx_seq_one_letter_code
_entity_poly.pdbx_strand_id
1 'polypeptide(L)'
;MVENITEYTKEILKDYIVFTTKKTRLITFISVAVILICAVIELLFKEYIMSGIFLALALFFFISNLNIVKFAVKKSTSMPQIKNIYEFYPDKLNITTYSNNQEISKNTLALTTIFKVEENNNCLYLYLNKSQALIVNVNNFKDVNDKEVVKRYIQIQKNNG
;
A
#
# COMPACT_ATOMS: atom_id res chain seq x y z
N MET A 1 -7.13 -12.15 23.28
CA MET A 1 -7.68 -11.85 21.94
C MET A 1 -7.73 -10.34 21.82
N VAL A 2 -7.26 -9.78 20.71
CA VAL A 2 -7.31 -8.34 20.44
C VAL A 2 -8.23 -8.11 19.25
N GLU A 3 -9.15 -7.17 19.35
CA GLU A 3 -10.12 -6.88 18.29
C GLU A 3 -9.85 -5.50 17.69
N ASN A 4 -9.99 -5.39 16.37
CA ASN A 4 -9.92 -4.12 15.66
C ASN A 4 -10.95 -4.05 14.54
N ILE A 5 -11.63 -2.93 14.42
CA ILE A 5 -12.57 -2.69 13.32
C ILE A 5 -11.99 -1.59 12.46
N THR A 6 -11.73 -1.89 11.18
CA THR A 6 -11.26 -0.89 10.23
C THR A 6 -12.25 -0.74 9.09
N GLU A 7 -12.73 0.49 8.93
CA GLU A 7 -13.54 0.86 7.78
C GLU A 7 -12.65 1.47 6.69
N TYR A 8 -12.81 1.01 5.46
CA TYR A 8 -11.93 1.39 4.36
C TYR A 8 -12.46 2.69 3.74
N THR A 9 -12.15 3.80 4.41
CA THR A 9 -12.49 5.14 3.91
C THR A 9 -11.56 5.55 2.77
N LYS A 10 -12.00 6.53 1.97
CA LYS A 10 -11.18 7.13 0.90
C LYS A 10 -9.84 7.66 1.42
N GLU A 11 -9.80 8.18 2.64
CA GLU A 11 -8.60 8.73 3.26
C GLU A 11 -7.58 7.64 3.60
N ILE A 12 -8.03 6.57 4.26
CA ILE A 12 -7.16 5.43 4.62
C ILE A 12 -6.58 4.78 3.36
N LEU A 13 -7.41 4.61 2.32
CA LEU A 13 -6.94 4.05 1.04
C LEU A 13 -5.97 4.99 0.32
N LYS A 14 -6.21 6.30 0.35
CA LYS A 14 -5.29 7.30 -0.22
C LYS A 14 -3.94 7.24 0.50
N ASP A 15 -3.93 7.17 1.83
CA ASP A 15 -2.70 7.07 2.63
C ASP A 15 -1.93 5.80 2.31
N TYR A 16 -2.62 4.66 2.21
CA TYR A 16 -2.00 3.40 1.80
C TYR A 16 -1.39 3.47 0.38
N ILE A 17 -2.11 4.03 -0.59
CA ILE A 17 -1.60 4.18 -1.97
C ILE A 17 -0.39 5.11 -1.99
N VAL A 18 -0.44 6.24 -1.29
CA VAL A 18 0.70 7.19 -1.22
C VAL A 18 1.91 6.52 -0.59
N PHE A 19 1.72 5.79 0.51
CA PHE A 19 2.77 5.07 1.21
C PHE A 19 3.42 4.00 0.33
N THR A 20 2.62 3.11 -0.25
CA THR A 20 3.10 2.00 -1.10
C THR A 20 3.78 2.48 -2.38
N THR A 21 3.28 3.55 -3.00
CA THR A 21 3.84 4.09 -4.25
C THR A 21 5.05 5.01 -4.04
N LYS A 22 5.36 5.44 -2.80
CA LYS A 22 6.45 6.39 -2.52
C LYS A 22 7.79 5.97 -3.11
N LYS A 23 8.18 4.70 -2.93
CA LYS A 23 9.45 4.16 -3.48
C LYS A 23 9.41 4.10 -5.02
N THR A 24 8.33 3.58 -5.59
CA THR A 24 8.16 3.50 -7.05
C THR A 24 8.17 4.89 -7.70
N ARG A 25 7.61 5.89 -7.03
CA ARG A 25 7.66 7.30 -7.47
C ARG A 25 9.09 7.82 -7.53
N LEU A 26 9.85 7.62 -6.46
CA LEU A 26 11.26 8.01 -6.43
C LEU A 26 12.05 7.35 -7.57
N ILE A 27 11.88 6.03 -7.77
CA ILE A 27 12.54 5.30 -8.85
C ILE A 27 12.14 5.87 -10.22
N THR A 28 10.85 6.16 -10.42
CA THR A 28 10.37 6.73 -11.69
C THR A 28 10.99 8.11 -11.94
N PHE A 29 11.10 8.97 -10.93
CA PHE A 29 11.75 10.28 -11.09
C PHE A 29 13.23 10.16 -11.46
N ILE A 30 13.94 9.20 -10.84
CA ILE A 30 15.33 8.90 -11.21
C ILE A 30 15.39 8.43 -12.67
N SER A 31 14.52 7.52 -13.09
CA SER A 31 14.47 7.05 -14.48
C SER A 31 14.16 8.19 -15.46
N VAL A 32 13.22 9.08 -15.14
CA VAL A 32 12.92 10.27 -15.95
C VAL A 32 14.14 11.18 -16.07
N ALA A 33 14.87 11.41 -14.98
CA ALA A 33 16.08 12.22 -15.00
C ALA A 33 17.17 11.59 -15.89
N VAL A 34 17.37 10.28 -15.83
CA VAL A 34 18.31 9.56 -16.71
C VAL A 34 17.91 9.69 -18.17
N ILE A 35 16.63 9.50 -18.51
CA ILE A 35 16.12 9.64 -19.88
C ILE A 35 16.34 11.08 -20.39
N LEU A 36 16.13 12.10 -19.54
CA LEU A 36 16.39 13.49 -19.91
C LEU A 36 17.88 13.74 -20.18
N ILE A 37 18.78 13.16 -19.39
CA ILE A 37 20.23 13.24 -19.64
C ILE A 37 20.56 12.60 -20.99
N CYS A 38 20.01 11.43 -21.31
CA CYS A 38 20.16 10.82 -22.64
C CYS A 38 19.64 11.74 -23.75
N ALA A 39 18.46 12.35 -23.60
CA ALA A 39 17.91 13.27 -24.58
C ALA A 39 18.85 14.47 -24.85
N VAL A 40 19.47 15.01 -23.80
CA VAL A 40 20.43 16.13 -23.93
C VAL A 40 21.70 15.67 -24.64
N ILE A 41 22.22 14.48 -24.31
CA ILE A 41 23.41 13.92 -24.95
C ILE A 41 23.18 13.71 -26.46
N GLU A 42 22.06 13.10 -26.84
CA GLU A 42 21.70 12.91 -28.27
C GLU A 42 21.60 14.25 -29.01
N LEU A 43 21.07 15.29 -28.34
CA LEU A 43 20.98 16.63 -28.93
C LEU A 43 22.36 17.25 -29.18
N LEU A 44 23.34 16.99 -28.31
CA LEU A 44 24.73 17.42 -28.51
C LEU A 44 25.39 16.69 -29.70
N PHE A 45 25.01 15.44 -29.95
CA PHE A 45 25.43 14.68 -31.14
C PHE A 45 24.65 15.03 -32.41
N LYS A 46 23.69 15.97 -32.34
CA LYS A 46 22.79 16.39 -33.43
C LYS A 46 21.83 15.29 -33.90
N GLU A 47 21.59 14.28 -33.07
CA GLU A 47 20.61 13.21 -33.30
C GLU A 47 19.22 13.67 -32.84
N TYR A 48 18.64 14.62 -33.58
CA TYR A 48 17.39 15.30 -33.19
C TYR A 48 16.18 14.36 -33.08
N ILE A 49 16.11 13.31 -33.91
CA ILE A 49 15.02 12.34 -33.88
C ILE A 49 15.07 11.54 -32.58
N MET A 50 16.24 11.00 -32.22
CA MET A 50 16.43 10.22 -30.99
C MET A 50 16.23 11.06 -29.73
N SER A 51 16.74 12.29 -29.73
CA SER A 51 16.49 13.25 -28.65
C SER A 51 15.00 13.53 -28.45
N GLY A 52 14.25 13.73 -29.55
CA GLY A 52 12.79 13.90 -29.51
C GLY A 52 12.05 12.69 -28.93
N ILE A 53 12.47 11.47 -29.30
CA ILE A 53 11.89 10.22 -28.75
C ILE A 53 12.13 10.14 -27.23
N PHE A 54 13.35 10.38 -26.77
CA PHE A 54 13.66 10.36 -25.34
C PHE A 54 12.89 11.44 -24.56
N LEU A 55 12.75 12.64 -25.13
CA LEU A 55 11.97 13.70 -24.50
C LEU A 55 10.49 13.32 -24.37
N ALA A 56 9.89 12.76 -25.42
CA ALA A 56 8.51 12.27 -25.38
C ALA A 56 8.33 11.15 -24.34
N LEU A 57 9.30 10.23 -24.25
CA LEU A 57 9.28 9.15 -23.27
C LEU A 57 9.38 9.68 -21.83
N ALA A 58 10.26 10.65 -21.58
CA ALA A 58 10.40 11.30 -20.27
C ALA A 58 9.10 12.00 -19.85
N LEU A 59 8.46 12.74 -20.76
CA LEU A 59 7.17 13.38 -20.55
C LEU A 59 6.06 12.36 -20.23
N PHE A 60 5.99 11.27 -20.98
CA PHE A 60 5.01 10.21 -20.76
C PHE A 60 5.13 9.60 -19.35
N PHE A 61 6.33 9.24 -18.93
CA PHE A 61 6.56 8.68 -17.60
C PHE A 61 6.31 9.69 -16.48
N PHE A 62 6.67 10.95 -16.68
CA PHE A 62 6.42 12.02 -15.72
C PHE A 62 4.92 12.24 -15.49
N ILE A 63 4.15 12.38 -16.57
CA ILE A 63 2.69 12.59 -16.50
C ILE A 63 1.99 11.37 -15.91
N SER A 64 2.40 10.17 -16.31
CA SER A 64 1.84 8.91 -15.76
C SER A 64 2.06 8.82 -14.25
N ASN A 65 3.24 9.20 -13.76
CA ASN A 65 3.56 9.17 -12.34
C ASN A 65 2.71 10.14 -11.50
N LEU A 66 2.52 11.36 -11.99
CA LEU A 66 1.71 12.37 -11.31
C LEU A 66 0.24 11.93 -11.14
N ASN A 67 -0.28 11.18 -12.12
CA ASN A 67 -1.68 10.80 -12.15
C ASN A 67 -2.00 9.46 -11.47
N ILE A 68 -1.01 8.60 -11.17
CA ILE A 68 -1.23 7.27 -10.55
C ILE A 68 -2.08 7.36 -9.27
N VAL A 69 -1.78 8.29 -8.36
CA VAL A 69 -2.54 8.41 -7.10
C VAL A 69 -3.94 8.95 -7.37
N LYS A 70 -4.09 9.92 -8.28
CA LYS A 70 -5.41 10.46 -8.64
C LYS A 70 -6.32 9.39 -9.25
N PHE A 71 -5.78 8.58 -10.17
CA PHE A 71 -6.53 7.48 -10.78
C PHE A 71 -6.85 6.36 -9.79
N ALA A 72 -5.89 5.97 -8.95
CA ALA A 72 -6.11 4.94 -7.94
C ALA A 72 -7.18 5.37 -6.91
N VAL A 73 -7.15 6.62 -6.46
CA VAL A 73 -8.15 7.19 -5.53
C VAL A 73 -9.53 7.36 -6.21
N LYS A 74 -9.57 7.71 -7.51
CA LYS A 74 -10.83 7.78 -8.26
C LYS A 74 -11.46 6.40 -8.41
N LYS A 75 -10.67 5.35 -8.61
CA LYS A 75 -11.14 3.96 -8.64
C LYS A 75 -11.64 3.49 -7.27
N SER A 76 -11.01 3.95 -6.18
CA SER A 76 -11.46 3.59 -4.83
C SER A 76 -12.78 4.29 -4.43
N THR A 77 -13.09 5.48 -4.97
CA THR A 77 -14.38 6.15 -4.70
C THR A 77 -15.59 5.44 -5.32
N SER A 78 -15.38 4.57 -6.31
CA SER A 78 -16.44 3.73 -6.87
C SER A 78 -16.59 2.38 -6.19
N MET A 79 -15.73 2.04 -5.22
CA MET A 79 -15.87 0.79 -4.47
C MET A 79 -16.94 0.95 -3.38
N PRO A 80 -17.74 -0.11 -3.13
CA PRO A 80 -18.68 -0.11 -2.01
C PRO A 80 -17.94 0.06 -0.68
N GLN A 81 -18.66 0.53 0.34
CA GLN A 81 -18.11 0.72 1.68
C GLN A 81 -17.72 -0.64 2.26
N ILE A 82 -16.41 -0.89 2.37
CA ILE A 82 -15.85 -2.12 2.92
C ILE A 82 -15.46 -1.89 4.38
N LYS A 83 -15.89 -2.80 5.25
CA LYS A 83 -15.54 -2.81 6.67
C LYS A 83 -14.94 -4.16 7.02
N ASN A 84 -13.76 -4.15 7.61
CA ASN A 84 -13.10 -5.36 8.11
C ASN A 84 -13.12 -5.38 9.64
N ILE A 85 -13.50 -6.52 10.19
CA ILE A 85 -13.32 -6.84 11.60
C ILE A 85 -12.16 -7.81 11.70
N TYR A 86 -11.16 -7.45 12.47
CA TYR A 86 -9.96 -8.23 12.73
C TYR A 86 -9.98 -8.74 14.16
N GLU A 87 -9.86 -10.05 14.33
CA GLU A 87 -9.68 -10.69 15.62
C GLU A 87 -8.30 -11.35 15.66
N PHE A 88 -7.40 -10.76 16.43
CA PHE A 88 -6.04 -11.24 16.62
C PHE A 88 -5.97 -12.20 17.80
N TYR A 89 -5.54 -13.42 17.49
CA TYR A 89 -5.17 -14.46 18.46
C TYR A 89 -3.63 -14.63 18.42
N PRO A 90 -3.03 -15.32 19.41
CA PRO A 90 -1.57 -15.49 19.46
C PRO A 90 -0.95 -16.21 18.25
N ASP A 91 -1.74 -17.03 17.56
CA ASP A 91 -1.35 -17.93 16.47
C ASP A 91 -2.01 -17.59 15.13
N LYS A 92 -3.20 -16.98 15.16
CA LYS A 92 -4.04 -16.71 13.99
C LYS A 92 -4.72 -15.34 14.01
N LEU A 93 -5.17 -14.93 12.84
CA LEU A 93 -5.94 -13.73 12.58
C LEU A 93 -7.25 -14.14 11.89
N ASN A 94 -8.39 -13.88 12.52
CA ASN A 94 -9.67 -13.99 11.84
C ASN A 94 -10.03 -12.63 11.23
N ILE A 95 -10.54 -12.65 10.01
CA ILE A 95 -10.97 -11.47 9.26
C ILE A 95 -12.39 -11.71 8.80
N THR A 96 -13.29 -10.84 9.23
CA THR A 96 -14.67 -10.80 8.74
C THR A 96 -14.86 -9.53 7.93
N THR A 97 -15.13 -9.67 6.65
CA THR A 97 -15.32 -8.55 5.72
C THR A 97 -16.80 -8.33 5.48
N TYR A 98 -17.22 -7.08 5.63
CA TYR A 98 -18.54 -6.59 5.29
C TYR A 98 -18.46 -5.62 4.12
N SER A 99 -19.44 -5.69 3.22
CA SER A 99 -19.67 -4.70 2.17
C SER A 99 -21.11 -4.25 2.27
N ASN A 100 -21.37 -2.95 2.37
CA ASN A 100 -22.73 -2.41 2.56
C ASN A 100 -23.49 -3.10 3.71
N ASN A 101 -22.81 -3.33 4.84
CA ASN A 101 -23.33 -4.04 6.03
C ASN A 101 -23.72 -5.52 5.83
N GLN A 102 -23.41 -6.12 4.68
CA GLN A 102 -23.57 -7.57 4.46
C GLN A 102 -22.22 -8.27 4.58
N GLU A 103 -22.18 -9.37 5.32
CA GLU A 103 -20.99 -10.22 5.42
C GLU A 103 -20.73 -10.85 4.05
N ILE A 104 -19.55 -10.57 3.49
CA ILE A 104 -19.13 -11.09 2.18
C ILE A 104 -18.04 -12.15 2.29
N SER A 105 -17.26 -12.14 3.38
CA SER A 105 -16.27 -13.19 3.61
C SER A 105 -15.87 -13.29 5.08
N LYS A 106 -15.48 -14.50 5.47
CA LYS A 106 -14.87 -14.80 6.75
C LYS A 106 -13.67 -15.72 6.54
N ASN A 107 -12.47 -15.19 6.78
CA ASN A 107 -11.22 -15.88 6.54
C ASN A 107 -10.43 -16.02 7.84
N THR A 108 -9.72 -17.13 7.99
CA THR A 108 -8.74 -17.32 9.07
C THR A 108 -7.36 -17.42 8.45
N LEU A 109 -6.42 -16.60 8.89
CA LEU A 109 -5.04 -16.56 8.43
C LEU A 109 -4.12 -16.91 9.59
N ALA A 110 -3.14 -17.79 9.35
CA ALA A 110 -2.06 -17.97 10.32
C ALA A 110 -1.19 -16.71 10.38
N LEU A 111 -0.77 -16.27 11.56
CA LEU A 111 0.05 -15.05 11.68
C LEU A 111 1.43 -15.20 11.00
N THR A 112 1.90 -16.43 10.82
CA THR A 112 3.11 -16.76 10.04
C THR A 112 3.01 -16.32 8.58
N THR A 113 1.80 -16.16 8.02
CA THR A 113 1.60 -15.67 6.65
C THR A 113 1.89 -14.18 6.49
N ILE A 114 1.99 -13.43 7.60
CA ILE A 114 2.28 -12.00 7.57
C ILE A 114 3.79 -11.82 7.37
N PHE A 115 4.18 -11.57 6.12
CA PHE A 115 5.58 -11.41 5.75
C PHE A 115 6.19 -10.14 6.34
N LYS A 116 5.41 -9.07 6.55
CA LYS A 116 5.93 -7.78 7.02
C LYS A 116 4.85 -6.94 7.68
N VAL A 117 5.25 -6.19 8.69
CA VAL A 117 4.42 -5.19 9.36
C VAL A 117 5.11 -3.85 9.20
N GLU A 118 4.40 -2.86 8.66
CA GLU A 118 4.86 -1.47 8.65
C GLU A 118 3.79 -0.58 9.27
N GLU A 119 4.23 0.41 10.05
CA GLU A 119 3.36 1.41 10.64
C GLU A 119 3.58 2.74 9.92
N ASN A 120 2.49 3.40 9.56
CA ASN A 120 2.52 4.74 8.98
C ASN A 120 1.27 5.50 9.40
N ASN A 121 1.44 6.71 9.93
CA ASN A 121 0.35 7.50 10.52
C ASN A 121 -0.45 6.63 11.53
N ASN A 122 -1.77 6.60 11.39
CA ASN A 122 -2.68 5.84 12.24
C ASN A 122 -3.00 4.45 11.68
N CYS A 123 -2.18 3.94 10.76
CA CYS A 123 -2.40 2.65 10.10
C CYS A 123 -1.24 1.70 10.34
N LEU A 124 -1.60 0.45 10.64
CA LEU A 124 -0.72 -0.70 10.65
C LEU A 124 -0.99 -1.51 9.37
N TYR A 125 0.00 -1.62 8.50
CA TYR A 125 -0.07 -2.38 7.26
C TYR A 125 0.52 -3.77 7.49
N LEU A 126 -0.35 -4.78 7.48
CA LEU A 126 0.02 -6.19 7.62
C LEU A 126 0.12 -6.81 6.25
N TYR A 127 1.35 -6.92 5.74
CA TYR A 127 1.55 -7.45 4.42
C TYR A 127 1.54 -8.98 4.40
N LEU A 128 0.73 -9.54 3.50
CA LEU A 128 0.67 -10.97 3.21
C LEU A 128 1.71 -11.35 2.14
N ASN A 129 1.95 -10.45 1.18
CA ASN A 129 3.02 -10.54 0.18
C ASN A 129 3.39 -9.14 -0.32
N LYS A 130 4.38 -9.03 -1.21
CA LYS A 130 4.89 -7.73 -1.71
C LYS A 130 3.83 -6.82 -2.34
N SER A 131 2.68 -7.35 -2.77
CA SER A 131 1.61 -6.58 -3.44
C SER A 131 0.33 -6.46 -2.62
N GLN A 132 0.14 -7.24 -1.56
CA GLN A 132 -1.09 -7.31 -0.78
C GLN A 132 -0.83 -7.04 0.70
N ALA A 133 -1.58 -6.07 1.26
CA ALA A 133 -1.57 -5.75 2.67
C ALA A 133 -2.99 -5.59 3.22
N LEU A 134 -3.19 -6.05 4.45
CA LEU A 134 -4.33 -5.70 5.27
C LEU A 134 -4.06 -4.37 5.95
N ILE A 135 -5.07 -3.51 5.98
CA ILE A 135 -4.97 -2.18 6.59
C ILE A 135 -5.73 -2.23 7.91
N VAL A 136 -5.04 -1.94 9.00
CA VAL A 136 -5.58 -1.93 10.36
C VAL A 136 -5.43 -0.53 10.93
N ASN A 137 -6.54 0.12 11.28
CA ASN A 137 -6.51 1.44 11.89
C ASN A 137 -6.16 1.31 13.38
N VAL A 138 -5.01 1.85 13.76
CA VAL A 138 -4.46 1.77 15.11
C VAL A 138 -5.35 2.45 16.15
N ASN A 139 -6.11 3.47 15.75
CA ASN A 139 -6.97 4.20 16.68
C ASN A 139 -8.23 3.41 17.06
N ASN A 140 -8.52 2.32 16.36
CA ASN A 140 -9.73 1.51 16.56
C ASN A 140 -9.49 0.26 17.41
N PHE A 141 -8.31 0.16 18.04
CA PHE A 141 -8.11 -0.82 19.10
C PHE A 141 -8.83 -0.38 20.38
N LYS A 142 -9.26 -1.36 21.18
CA LYS A 142 -9.96 -1.09 22.44
C LYS A 142 -8.98 -0.58 23.51
N ASP A 143 -7.79 -1.17 23.58
CA ASP A 143 -6.74 -0.76 24.51
C ASP A 143 -5.54 -0.11 23.81
N VAL A 144 -4.90 0.86 24.48
CA VAL A 144 -3.73 1.59 23.96
C VAL A 144 -2.55 0.65 23.67
N ASN A 145 -2.44 -0.45 24.43
CA ASN A 145 -1.36 -1.43 24.29
C ASN A 145 -1.62 -2.51 23.24
N ASP A 146 -2.85 -2.62 22.73
CA ASP A 146 -3.24 -3.69 21.80
C ASP A 146 -2.41 -3.69 20.52
N LYS A 147 -2.02 -2.51 20.03
CA LYS A 147 -1.13 -2.38 18.88
C LYS A 147 0.19 -3.12 19.10
N GLU A 148 0.80 -2.94 20.27
CA GLU A 148 2.09 -3.56 20.59
C GLU A 148 1.92 -5.05 20.86
N VAL A 149 0.79 -5.49 21.41
CA VAL A 149 0.45 -6.91 21.53
C VAL A 149 0.34 -7.58 20.16
N VAL A 150 -0.35 -6.97 19.20
CA VAL A 150 -0.47 -7.50 17.84
C VAL A 150 0.90 -7.60 17.15
N LYS A 151 1.74 -6.57 17.27
CA LYS A 151 3.12 -6.61 16.75
C LYS A 151 3.92 -7.77 17.37
N ARG A 152 3.80 -7.99 18.68
CA ARG A 152 4.47 -9.09 19.38
C ARG A 152 4.00 -10.45 18.90
N TYR A 153 2.69 -10.66 18.73
CA TYR A 153 2.18 -11.93 18.19
C TYR A 153 2.81 -12.25 16.83
N ILE A 154 2.92 -11.25 15.95
CA ILE A 154 3.52 -11.44 14.62
C ILE A 154 5.04 -11.68 14.70
N GLN A 155 5.75 -11.00 15.61
CA GLN A 155 7.19 -11.19 15.79
C GLN A 155 7.55 -12.56 16.36
N ILE A 156 6.80 -13.05 17.37
CA ILE A 156 7.05 -14.36 17.99
C ILE A 156 6.92 -15.46 16.94
N GLN A 157 5.89 -15.40 16.10
CA GLN A 157 5.65 -16.40 15.06
C GLN A 157 6.73 -16.40 13.97
N LYS A 158 7.38 -15.26 13.72
CA LYS A 158 8.52 -15.17 12.78
C LYS A 158 9.82 -15.77 13.30
N ASN A 159 10.02 -15.80 14.61
CA ASN A 159 11.23 -16.36 15.21
C ASN A 159 11.13 -17.89 15.40
N ASN A 160 9.93 -18.44 15.29
CA ASN A 160 9.63 -19.85 15.57
C ASN A 160 9.34 -20.68 14.30
N GLY A 161 9.41 -20.10 13.11
CA GLY A 161 9.21 -20.78 11.81
C GLY A 161 10.39 -20.54 10.89
#